data_AF-A0A8T7EKG6-F1
#
_entry.id   AF-A0A8T7EKG6-F1
#
_cell.length_a   1.000
_cell.length_b   1.000
_cell.length_c   1.000
_cell.angle_alpha   90.00
_cell.angle_beta   90.00
_cell.angle_gamma   90.00
#
_symmetry.space_group_name_H-M   'P 1'
#
loop_
_entity.id
_entity.type
_entity.pdbx_description
1 polymer ?
#
loop_
_entity_poly.entity_id
_entity_poly.type
_entity_poly.pdbx_seq_one_letter_code
_entity_poly.pdbx_strand_id
1 'polypeptide(L)'
;MGSIPFGMDALRDCLLSITPVELKGMGLLAQQPHLITGTARLPRETLVEAVTELVAYTGRCTAAARHLANLTPIPLLTASVLEFGA
;
A
#
# COMPACT_ATOMS: atom_id res chain seq x y z
N MET A 1 -17.84 18.42 27.92
CA MET A 1 -16.65 18.37 27.03
C MET A 1 -17.06 17.60 25.79
N GLY A 2 -17.36 18.31 24.70
CA GLY A 2 -17.82 17.71 23.46
C GLY A 2 -16.69 16.92 22.81
N SER A 3 -16.92 15.63 22.58
CA SER A 3 -16.11 14.85 21.66
C SER A 3 -16.20 15.52 20.29
N ILE A 4 -15.10 16.13 19.85
CA ILE A 4 -14.98 16.57 18.46
C ILE A 4 -15.21 15.32 17.61
N PRO A 5 -16.18 15.31 16.69
CA PRO A 5 -16.26 14.23 15.74
C PRO A 5 -14.99 14.37 14.92
N PHE A 6 -13.98 13.54 15.17
CA PHE A 6 -13.16 13.05 14.07
C PHE A 6 -14.12 12.24 13.20
N GLY A 7 -14.97 12.98 12.48
CA GLY A 7 -16.12 12.49 11.76
C GLY A 7 -15.61 11.63 10.65
N MET A 8 -16.37 10.60 10.30
CA MET A 8 -16.00 9.67 9.23
C MET A 8 -15.57 10.39 7.94
N ASP A 9 -16.10 11.60 7.69
CA ASP A 9 -15.69 12.47 6.58
C ASP A 9 -14.22 12.90 6.66
N ALA A 10 -13.73 13.33 7.84
CA ALA A 10 -12.32 13.68 8.02
C ALA A 10 -11.39 12.46 7.89
N LEU A 11 -11.85 11.28 8.35
CA LEU A 11 -11.10 10.03 8.14
C LEU A 11 -11.09 9.64 6.66
N ARG A 12 -12.22 9.75 5.97
CA ARG A 12 -12.34 9.49 4.53
C ARG A 12 -11.45 10.43 3.73
N ASP A 13 -11.50 11.73 3.99
CA ASP A 13 -10.69 12.73 3.31
C ASP A 13 -9.19 12.48 3.56
N CYS A 14 -8.83 12.11 4.80
CA CYS A 14 -7.47 11.71 5.14
C CYS A 14 -7.03 10.50 4.30
N LEU A 15 -7.84 9.44 4.21
CA LEU A 15 -7.53 8.25 3.41
C LEU A 15 -7.46 8.54 1.91
N LEU A 16 -8.35 9.39 1.38
CA LEU A 16 -8.35 9.79 -0.04
C LEU A 16 -7.18 10.72 -0.40
N SER A 17 -6.61 11.43 0.58
CA SER A 17 -5.44 12.29 0.39
C SER A 17 -4.11 11.53 0.37
N ILE A 18 -4.11 10.23 0.67
CA ILE A 18 -2.90 9.40 0.67
C ILE A 18 -2.44 9.24 -0.77
N THR A 19 -1.26 9.79 -1.07
CA THR A 19 -0.59 9.57 -2.36
C THR A 19 -0.39 8.07 -2.59
N PRO A 20 -0.72 7.54 -3.78
CA PRO A 20 -0.43 6.15 -4.13
C PRO A 20 1.03 5.81 -3.87
N VAL A 21 1.27 4.62 -3.32
CA VAL A 21 2.63 4.15 -3.09
C VAL A 21 3.22 3.67 -4.41
N GLU A 22 4.25 4.35 -4.87
CA GLU A 22 5.02 3.96 -6.04
C GLU A 22 6.24 3.16 -5.60
N LEU A 23 6.18 1.83 -5.80
CA LEU A 23 7.35 0.96 -5.62
C LEU A 23 7.91 0.59 -6.98
N LYS A 24 9.24 0.57 -7.09
CA LYS A 24 9.97 0.23 -8.33
C LYS A 24 9.52 -1.11 -8.90
N GLY A 25 9.35 -2.11 -8.04
CA GLY A 25 8.85 -3.43 -8.44
C GLY A 25 7.45 -3.38 -9.05
N MET A 26 6.55 -2.59 -8.46
CA MET A 26 5.19 -2.42 -8.98
C MET A 26 5.18 -1.67 -10.33
N GLY A 27 6.02 -0.64 -10.48
CA GLY A 27 6.18 0.07 -11.75
C GLY A 27 6.73 -0.83 -12.86
N LEU A 28 7.72 -1.68 -12.54
CA LEU A 28 8.27 -2.66 -13.48
C LEU A 28 7.20 -3.67 -13.92
N LEU A 29 6.41 -4.19 -12.98
CA LEU A 29 5.31 -5.12 -13.26
C LEU A 29 4.22 -4.48 -14.14
N ALA A 30 3.87 -3.22 -13.90
CA ALA A 30 2.89 -2.50 -14.71
C ALA A 30 3.37 -2.30 -16.16
N GLN A 31 4.65 -1.99 -16.35
CA GLN A 31 5.26 -1.80 -17.68
C GLN A 31 5.47 -3.14 -18.41
N GLN A 32 5.76 -4.20 -17.65
CA GLN A 32 6.09 -5.52 -18.18
C GLN A 32 5.37 -6.62 -17.36
N PRO A 33 4.07 -6.85 -17.58
CA PRO A 33 3.30 -7.83 -16.80
C PRO A 33 3.83 -9.26 -16.88
N HIS A 34 4.52 -9.59 -17.98
CA HIS A 34 5.20 -10.87 -18.21
C HIS A 34 6.45 -11.08 -17.32
N LEU A 35 6.82 -10.11 -16.48
CA LEU A 35 7.79 -10.33 -15.40
C LEU A 35 7.28 -11.31 -14.34
N ILE A 36 5.96 -11.38 -14.13
CA ILE A 36 5.32 -12.33 -13.19
C ILE A 36 5.58 -13.77 -13.61
N THR A 37 5.65 -14.03 -14.92
CA THR A 37 5.85 -15.38 -15.46
C THR A 37 7.31 -15.83 -15.43
N GLY A 38 8.23 -15.00 -14.91
CA GLY A 38 9.64 -15.34 -14.73
C GLY A 38 10.46 -15.44 -16.02
N THR A 39 9.88 -15.05 -17.15
CA THR A 39 10.48 -15.21 -18.48
C THR A 39 11.27 -13.98 -18.95
N ALA A 40 11.10 -12.83 -18.31
CA ALA A 40 11.80 -11.60 -18.70
C ALA A 40 13.14 -11.43 -17.98
N ARG A 41 14.14 -10.98 -18.74
CA ARG A 41 15.49 -10.67 -18.22
C ARG A 41 15.52 -9.24 -17.70
N LEU A 42 15.44 -9.07 -16.39
CA LEU A 42 15.83 -7.82 -15.73
C LEU A 42 17.30 -7.85 -15.34
N PRO A 43 18.01 -6.70 -15.38
CA PRO A 43 19.31 -6.58 -14.75
C PRO A 43 19.22 -6.97 -13.28
N ARG A 44 20.21 -7.74 -12.80
CA ARG A 44 20.24 -8.23 -11.40
C ARG A 44 20.15 -7.08 -10.39
N GLU A 45 20.81 -5.96 -10.67
CA GLU A 45 20.79 -4.77 -9.80
C GLU A 45 19.39 -4.20 -9.66
N THR A 46 18.66 -4.07 -10.78
CA THR A 46 17.26 -3.63 -10.81
C THR A 46 16.36 -4.55 -9.99
N LEU A 47 16.57 -5.87 -10.10
CA LEU A 47 15.81 -6.87 -9.36
C LEU A 47 16.08 -6.78 -7.84
N VAL A 48 17.35 -6.68 -7.45
CA VAL A 48 17.75 -6.53 -6.04
C VAL A 48 17.10 -5.29 -5.44
N GLU A 49 17.20 -4.14 -6.10
CA GLU A 49 16.63 -2.89 -5.62
C GLU A 49 15.10 -2.97 -5.46
N ALA A 50 14.40 -3.46 -6.48
CA ALA A 50 12.94 -3.61 -6.45
C ALA A 50 12.49 -4.57 -5.34
N VAL A 51 13.17 -5.70 -5.15
CA VAL A 51 12.84 -6.68 -4.11
C VAL A 51 13.14 -6.12 -2.72
N THR A 52 14.29 -5.45 -2.54
CA THR A 52 14.64 -4.83 -1.26
C THR A 52 13.61 -3.77 -0.86
N GLU A 53 13.18 -2.94 -1.80
CA GLU A 53 12.16 -1.94 -1.55
C GLU A 53 10.81 -2.56 -1.16
N LEU A 54 10.35 -3.59 -1.89
CA LEU A 54 9.11 -4.32 -1.59
C LEU A 54 9.14 -4.96 -0.20
N VAL A 55 10.25 -5.61 0.16
CA VAL A 55 10.42 -6.24 1.49
C VAL A 55 10.40 -5.18 2.58
N ALA A 56 11.12 -4.07 2.40
CA ALA A 56 11.16 -2.99 3.38
C ALA A 56 9.79 -2.34 3.56
N TYR A 57 9.05 -2.10 2.47
CA TYR A 57 7.70 -1.55 2.52
C TYR A 57 6.72 -2.50 3.23
N THR A 58 6.76 -3.79 2.90
CA THR A 58 5.93 -4.81 3.54
C THR A 58 6.22 -4.91 5.04
N GLY A 59 7.49 -4.78 5.43
CA GLY A 59 7.90 -4.74 6.84
C GLY A 59 7.29 -3.55 7.59
N ARG A 60 7.31 -2.35 6.99
CA ARG A 60 6.67 -1.15 7.57
C ARG A 60 5.15 -1.32 7.70
N CYS A 61 4.49 -1.86 6.66
CA CYS A 61 3.06 -2.12 6.69
C CYS A 61 2.69 -3.12 7.79
N THR A 62 3.47 -4.18 7.93
CA THR A 62 3.26 -5.19 8.99
C THR A 62 3.41 -4.59 10.38
N ALA A 63 4.42 -3.75 10.60
CA ALA A 63 4.62 -3.04 11.87
C ALA A 63 3.44 -2.09 12.16
N ALA A 64 3.03 -1.28 11.18
CA ALA A 64 1.88 -0.39 11.32
C ALA A 64 0.59 -1.16 11.63
N ALA A 65 0.32 -2.26 10.92
CA ALA A 65 -0.84 -3.11 11.15
C ALA A 65 -0.87 -3.67 12.58
N ARG A 66 0.28 -4.09 13.13
CA ARG A 66 0.38 -4.53 14.53
C ARG A 66 0.06 -3.42 15.52
N HIS A 67 0.47 -2.18 15.24
CA HIS A 67 0.13 -1.04 16.08
C HIS A 67 -1.37 -0.71 16.01
N LEU A 68 -1.96 -0.76 14.82
CA LEU A 68 -3.38 -0.49 14.61
C LEU A 68 -4.30 -1.57 15.19
N ALA A 69 -3.86 -2.84 15.24
CA ALA A 69 -4.65 -3.94 15.77
C ALA A 69 -5.05 -3.78 17.25
N ASN A 70 -4.35 -2.93 18.01
CA ASN A 70 -4.67 -2.62 19.40
C ASN A 70 -5.68 -1.47 19.56
N LEU A 71 -6.10 -0.83 18.47
CA LEU A 71 -7.08 0.26 18.48
C LEU A 71 -8.49 -0.28 18.25
N THR A 72 -9.51 0.44 18.73
CA THR A 72 -10.91 0.11 18.41
C THR A 72 -11.15 0.26 16.90
N PRO A 73 -11.55 -0.80 16.18
CA PRO A 73 -11.77 -0.74 14.74
C PRO A 73 -12.88 0.25 14.39
N ILE A 74 -12.66 1.09 13.38
CA ILE A 74 -13.69 1.95 12.79
C ILE A 74 -14.17 1.27 11.50
N PRO A 75 -15.42 0.81 11.43
CA PRO A 75 -15.93 0.13 10.25
C PRO A 75 -16.10 1.12 9.09
N LEU A 76 -15.24 1.00 8.07
CA LEU A 76 -15.38 1.75 6.83
C LEU A 76 -16.33 1.02 5.88
N LEU A 77 -17.62 1.33 5.97
CA LEU A 77 -18.67 0.64 5.19
C LEU A 77 -18.78 1.14 3.74
N THR A 78 -18.21 2.30 3.43
CA THR A 78 -18.39 3.00 2.14
C THR A 78 -17.07 3.32 1.43
N ALA A 79 -15.93 2.85 1.94
CA ALA A 79 -14.65 3.09 1.30
C ALA A 79 -14.37 2.01 0.24
N SER A 80 -14.26 2.40 -1.02
CA SER A 80 -13.69 1.55 -2.06
C SER A 80 -12.18 1.65 -2.01
N VAL A 81 -11.50 0.56 -1.66
CA VAL A 81 -10.04 0.47 -1.78
C VAL A 81 -9.74 -0.10 -3.17
N LEU A 82 -8.96 0.64 -3.97
CA LEU A 82 -8.45 0.14 -5.24
C LEU A 82 -7.40 -0.95 -4.96
N GLU A 83 -7.65 -2.16 -5.44
CA GLU A 83 -6.66 -3.24 -5.42
C GLU A 83 -5.63 -3.03 -6.53
N PHE A 84 -4.40 -3.48 -6.28
CA PHE A 84 -3.35 -3.43 -7.29
C PHE A 84 -3.72 -4.32 -8.49
N GLY A 85 -3.89 -3.72 -9.67
CA GLY A 85 -4.19 -4.43 -10.91
C GLY A 85 -5.68 -4.48 -11.31
N ALA A 86 -6.54 -3.70 -10.64
CA ALA A 86 -7.94 -3.47 -11.03
C ALA A 86 -8.09 -2.26 -11.97
#